data_AF-A0A9N8KGW1-F1
#
_entry.id   AF-A0A9N8KGW1-F1
#
_cell.length_a   1.000
_cell.length_b   1.000
_cell.length_c   1.000
_cell.angle_alpha   90.00
_cell.angle_beta   90.00
_cell.angle_gamma   90.00
#
_symmetry.space_group_name_H-M   'P 1'
#
loop_
_entity.id
_entity.type
_entity.pdbx_description
1 polymer ?
#
loop_
_entity_poly.entity_id
_entity_poly.type
_entity_poly.pdbx_seq_one_letter_code
_entity_poly.pdbx_strand_id
1 'polypeptide(L)'
;MARKTLRETPVDTALAFSFARTNQLSELEDFLRTSNVADIEASGDKAYEEGFHEAAKIFFTSISNWAKLATTLVHLEDYQAAVECARKANSVKVWKQVNEACVAKKEFRLAQICGLNLIVHAEELQDLIKQYEHNGYFDELISLLEAGLGLERAHMGMFTELGIALSKYHPERVMEHLRIFWGRINIPKMIRGCEEAHLWPELVFL
;
A
#
# COMPACT_ATOMS: atom_id res chain seq x y z
N MET A 1 -19.71 -0.68 -40.60
CA MET A 1 -19.20 -0.55 -39.21
C MET A 1 -18.35 0.70 -39.14
N ALA A 2 -18.69 1.66 -38.27
CA ALA A 2 -18.16 3.03 -38.27
C ALA A 2 -16.61 3.13 -38.32
N ARG A 3 -15.89 2.14 -37.78
CA ARG A 3 -14.41 2.03 -37.83
C ARG A 3 -13.81 1.92 -39.25
N LYS A 4 -14.57 1.47 -40.25
CA LYS A 4 -14.11 1.43 -41.66
C LYS A 4 -14.15 2.81 -42.34
N THR A 5 -14.95 3.74 -41.81
CA THR A 5 -15.21 5.06 -42.41
C THR A 5 -14.56 6.20 -41.62
N LEU A 6 -14.50 6.11 -40.28
CA LEU A 6 -13.89 7.12 -39.40
C LEU A 6 -13.12 6.41 -38.29
N ARG A 7 -11.79 6.58 -38.27
CA ARG A 7 -10.91 6.20 -37.15
C ARG A 7 -10.67 7.43 -36.29
N GLU A 8 -11.66 7.77 -35.49
CA GLU A 8 -11.58 8.92 -34.58
C GLU A 8 -11.54 8.41 -33.13
N THR A 9 -10.74 9.10 -32.31
CA THR A 9 -10.58 8.87 -30.87
C THR A 9 -11.91 8.61 -30.15
N PRO A 10 -12.96 9.44 -30.29
CA PRO A 10 -14.24 9.21 -29.60
C PRO A 10 -14.95 7.91 -30.00
N VAL A 11 -14.81 7.48 -31.26
CA VAL A 11 -15.49 6.27 -31.77
C VAL A 11 -14.80 5.03 -31.24
N ASP A 12 -13.46 4.98 -31.29
CA ASP A 12 -12.67 3.86 -30.77
C ASP A 12 -12.77 3.78 -29.23
N THR A 13 -12.79 4.92 -28.52
CA THR A 13 -13.03 5.00 -27.07
C THR A 13 -14.42 4.49 -26.70
N ALA A 14 -15.47 4.92 -27.40
CA ALA A 14 -16.83 4.45 -27.15
C ALA A 14 -16.99 2.95 -27.43
N LEU A 15 -16.30 2.43 -28.46
CA LEU A 15 -16.30 1.00 -28.78
C LEU A 15 -15.61 0.19 -27.67
N ALA A 16 -14.41 0.60 -27.26
CA ALA A 16 -13.69 -0.04 -26.16
C ALA A 16 -14.54 -0.07 -24.87
N PHE A 17 -15.21 1.04 -24.57
CA PHE A 17 -16.10 1.13 -23.43
C PHE A 17 -17.36 0.26 -23.57
N SER A 18 -17.90 0.13 -24.79
CA SER A 18 -19.05 -0.75 -25.03
C SER A 18 -18.72 -2.21 -24.75
N PHE A 19 -17.52 -2.68 -25.12
CA PHE A 19 -17.05 -4.03 -24.80
C PHE A 19 -16.89 -4.26 -23.29
N ALA A 20 -16.44 -3.23 -22.56
CA ALA A 20 -16.37 -3.29 -21.11
C ALA A 20 -17.78 -3.45 -20.48
N ARG A 21 -18.78 -2.71 -20.99
CA ARG A 21 -20.17 -2.80 -20.50
C ARG A 21 -20.88 -4.10 -20.89
N THR A 22 -20.56 -4.69 -22.05
CA THR A 22 -21.16 -5.96 -22.49
C THR A 22 -20.45 -7.19 -21.91
N ASN A 23 -19.43 -6.99 -21.07
CA ASN A 23 -18.62 -8.05 -20.46
C ASN A 23 -17.91 -8.96 -21.48
N GLN A 24 -17.59 -8.43 -22.66
CA GLN A 24 -16.86 -9.14 -23.71
C GLN A 24 -15.35 -8.90 -23.56
N LEU A 25 -14.77 -9.44 -22.48
CA LEU A 25 -13.36 -9.21 -22.11
C LEU A 25 -12.37 -9.70 -23.18
N SER A 26 -12.66 -10.84 -23.83
CA SER A 26 -11.82 -11.38 -24.89
C SER A 26 -11.75 -10.46 -26.12
N GLU A 27 -12.91 -9.92 -26.53
CA GLU A 27 -12.99 -8.99 -27.66
C GLU A 27 -12.31 -7.66 -27.32
N LEU A 28 -12.36 -7.25 -26.05
CA LEU A 28 -11.65 -6.08 -25.56
C LEU A 28 -10.12 -6.26 -25.64
N GLU A 29 -9.59 -7.40 -25.21
CA GLU A 29 -8.14 -7.70 -25.32
C GLU A 29 -7.68 -7.71 -26.78
N ASP A 30 -8.43 -8.38 -27.66
CA ASP A 30 -8.13 -8.43 -29.09
C ASP A 30 -8.19 -7.04 -29.73
N PHE A 31 -9.15 -6.20 -29.29
CA PHE A 31 -9.27 -4.82 -29.75
C PHE A 31 -8.07 -3.97 -29.31
N LEU A 32 -7.60 -4.12 -28.07
CA LEU A 32 -6.45 -3.38 -27.55
C LEU A 32 -5.11 -3.83 -28.15
N ARG A 33 -4.99 -5.10 -28.57
CA ARG A 33 -3.83 -5.59 -29.33
C ARG A 33 -3.78 -5.06 -30.75
N THR A 34 -4.94 -4.72 -31.32
CA THR A 34 -5.04 -4.14 -32.65
C THR A 34 -4.65 -2.66 -32.61
N SER A 35 -4.06 -2.13 -33.69
CA SER A 35 -3.83 -0.68 -33.82
C SER A 35 -5.13 0.11 -33.61
N ASN A 36 -5.17 0.91 -32.56
CA ASN A 36 -6.31 1.69 -32.10
C ASN A 36 -5.89 3.16 -31.91
N VAL A 37 -6.88 4.06 -31.96
CA VAL A 37 -6.69 5.49 -31.63
C VAL A 37 -7.50 5.82 -30.37
N ALA A 38 -7.94 4.81 -29.62
CA ALA A 38 -8.73 4.99 -28.40
C ALA A 38 -7.91 5.68 -27.31
N ASP A 39 -8.55 6.58 -26.57
CA ASP A 39 -8.05 7.01 -25.27
C ASP A 39 -8.30 5.90 -24.23
N ILE A 40 -7.29 5.04 -24.07
CA ILE A 40 -7.36 3.87 -23.19
C ILE A 40 -7.38 4.29 -21.72
N GLU A 41 -6.70 5.38 -21.36
CA GLU A 41 -6.62 5.84 -19.97
C GLU A 41 -7.98 6.37 -19.51
N ALA A 42 -8.60 7.24 -20.30
CA ALA A 42 -9.95 7.74 -20.01
C ALA A 42 -10.99 6.62 -20.00
N SER A 43 -10.82 5.59 -20.84
CA SER A 43 -11.70 4.41 -20.84
C SER A 43 -11.54 3.57 -19.57
N GLY A 44 -10.30 3.39 -19.11
CA GLY A 44 -9.98 2.68 -17.87
C GLY A 44 -10.51 3.41 -16.64
N ASP A 45 -10.36 4.73 -16.59
CA ASP A 45 -10.87 5.55 -15.49
C ASP A 45 -12.41 5.49 -15.42
N LYS A 46 -13.10 5.60 -16.56
CA LYS A 46 -14.56 5.43 -16.60
C LYS A 46 -15.01 4.02 -16.22
N ALA A 47 -14.31 2.99 -16.70
CA ALA A 47 -14.62 1.60 -16.35
C ALA A 47 -14.45 1.37 -14.84
N TYR A 48 -13.44 1.99 -14.23
CA TYR A 48 -13.22 1.95 -12.80
C TYR A 48 -14.33 2.66 -12.01
N GLU A 49 -14.75 3.85 -12.44
CA GLU A 49 -15.86 4.60 -11.82
C GLU A 49 -17.21 3.85 -11.91
N GLU A 50 -17.47 3.15 -13.01
CA GLU A 50 -18.70 2.33 -13.17
C GLU A 50 -18.61 0.94 -12.50
N GLY A 51 -17.47 0.58 -11.89
CA GLY A 51 -17.28 -0.68 -11.16
C GLY A 51 -16.90 -1.88 -12.03
N PHE A 52 -16.58 -1.69 -13.31
CA PHE A 52 -16.09 -2.73 -14.21
C PHE A 52 -14.59 -2.99 -14.01
N HIS A 53 -14.23 -3.49 -12.83
CA HIS A 53 -12.83 -3.66 -12.42
C HIS A 53 -12.04 -4.66 -13.28
N GLU A 54 -12.68 -5.72 -13.80
CA GLU A 54 -12.05 -6.69 -14.70
C GLU A 54 -11.64 -6.07 -16.03
N ALA A 55 -12.53 -5.24 -16.61
CA ALA A 55 -12.21 -4.48 -17.82
C ALA A 55 -11.15 -3.41 -17.55
N ALA A 56 -11.22 -2.72 -16.40
CA ALA A 56 -10.23 -1.74 -15.97
C ALA A 56 -8.83 -2.35 -15.84
N LYS A 57 -8.71 -3.58 -15.33
CA LYS A 57 -7.45 -4.35 -15.28
C LYS A 57 -6.84 -4.49 -16.67
N ILE A 58 -7.65 -4.85 -17.67
CA ILE A 58 -7.19 -5.03 -19.06
C ILE A 58 -6.71 -3.68 -19.63
N PHE A 59 -7.49 -2.60 -19.42
CA PHE A 59 -7.12 -1.26 -19.85
C PHE A 59 -5.78 -0.81 -19.25
N PHE A 60 -5.63 -0.86 -17.93
CA PHE A 60 -4.41 -0.38 -17.27
C PHE A 60 -3.19 -1.27 -17.54
N THR A 61 -3.39 -2.57 -17.76
CA THR A 61 -2.32 -3.47 -18.19
C THR A 61 -1.78 -3.07 -19.56
N SER A 62 -2.65 -2.71 -20.50
CA SER A 62 -2.23 -2.28 -21.84
C SER A 62 -1.41 -0.98 -21.84
N ILE A 63 -1.70 -0.05 -20.93
CA ILE A 63 -0.97 1.22 -20.76
C ILE A 63 0.28 1.05 -19.88
N SER A 64 0.41 -0.09 -19.19
CA SER A 64 1.41 -0.32 -18.15
C SER A 64 1.34 0.71 -16.99
N ASN A 65 0.14 1.22 -16.70
CA ASN A 65 -0.07 2.12 -15.56
C ASN A 65 -0.24 1.31 -14.27
N TRP A 66 0.89 0.99 -13.65
CA TRP A 66 0.96 0.13 -12.46
C TRP A 66 0.25 0.71 -11.23
N ALA A 67 0.17 2.03 -11.11
CA ALA A 67 -0.46 2.69 -9.96
C ALA A 67 -1.97 2.45 -9.96
N LYS A 68 -2.64 2.76 -11.08
CA LYS A 68 -4.08 2.52 -11.24
C LYS A 68 -4.38 1.03 -11.27
N LEU A 69 -3.52 0.23 -11.90
CA LEU A 69 -3.66 -1.23 -11.91
C LEU A 69 -3.66 -1.82 -10.50
N ALA A 70 -2.73 -1.42 -9.63
CA ALA A 70 -2.69 -1.88 -8.24
C ALA A 70 -4.00 -1.55 -7.50
N THR A 71 -4.54 -0.34 -7.65
CA THR A 71 -5.84 0.02 -7.05
C THR A 71 -6.99 -0.82 -7.59
N THR A 72 -7.01 -1.13 -8.89
CA THR A 72 -8.05 -2.00 -9.45
C THR A 72 -7.95 -3.44 -8.96
N LEU A 73 -6.74 -3.97 -8.81
CA LEU A 73 -6.50 -5.33 -8.32
C LEU A 73 -6.89 -5.48 -6.85
N VAL A 74 -6.71 -4.42 -6.06
CA VAL A 74 -7.22 -4.35 -4.68
C VAL A 74 -8.75 -4.53 -4.63
N HIS A 75 -9.48 -3.91 -5.56
CA HIS A 75 -10.93 -4.08 -5.67
C HIS A 75 -11.36 -5.45 -6.19
N LEU A 76 -10.51 -6.10 -6.99
CA LEU A 76 -10.71 -7.48 -7.46
C LEU A 76 -10.29 -8.55 -6.44
N GLU A 77 -9.90 -8.15 -5.23
CA GLU A 77 -9.39 -9.03 -4.16
C GLU A 77 -8.13 -9.83 -4.54
N ASP A 78 -7.44 -9.45 -5.61
CA ASP A 78 -6.18 -10.07 -6.05
C ASP A 78 -4.99 -9.31 -5.44
N TYR A 79 -4.80 -9.53 -4.14
CA TYR A 79 -3.80 -8.80 -3.35
C TYR A 79 -2.35 -9.15 -3.75
N GLN A 80 -2.08 -10.38 -4.18
CA GLN A 80 -0.73 -10.78 -4.59
C GLN A 80 -0.29 -9.99 -5.82
N ALA A 81 -1.14 -9.95 -6.85
CA ALA A 81 -0.87 -9.15 -8.05
C ALA A 81 -0.81 -7.65 -7.73
N ALA A 82 -1.64 -7.16 -6.80
CA ALA A 82 -1.62 -5.76 -6.37
C ALA A 82 -0.28 -5.36 -5.75
N VAL A 83 0.32 -6.20 -4.90
CA VAL A 83 1.64 -5.96 -4.29
C VAL A 83 2.75 -5.94 -5.33
N GLU A 84 2.71 -6.84 -6.31
CA GLU A 84 3.67 -6.84 -7.41
C GLU A 84 3.57 -5.59 -8.28
N CYS A 85 2.34 -5.14 -8.55
CA CYS A 85 2.09 -3.90 -9.29
C CYS A 85 2.56 -2.67 -8.48
N ALA A 86 2.32 -2.64 -7.17
CA ALA A 86 2.80 -1.58 -6.29
C ALA A 86 4.34 -1.49 -6.30
N ARG A 87 5.02 -2.64 -6.32
CA ARG A 87 6.49 -2.71 -6.44
C ARG A 87 6.98 -2.11 -7.77
N LYS A 88 6.29 -2.37 -8.87
CA LYS A 88 6.62 -1.79 -10.19
C LYS A 88 6.31 -0.29 -10.27
N ALA A 89 5.22 0.15 -9.62
CA ALA A 89 4.82 1.56 -9.58
C ALA A 89 5.79 2.41 -8.75
N ASN A 90 6.38 1.83 -7.69
CA ASN A 90 7.30 2.48 -6.76
C ASN A 90 6.77 3.84 -6.21
N SER A 91 5.46 3.90 -5.93
CA SER A 91 4.80 5.10 -5.43
C SER A 91 4.30 4.87 -4.01
N VAL A 92 4.66 5.79 -3.11
CA VAL A 92 4.24 5.77 -1.70
C VAL A 92 2.71 5.76 -1.56
N LYS A 93 2.01 6.53 -2.41
CA LYS A 93 0.55 6.60 -2.42
C LYS A 93 -0.09 5.24 -2.70
N VAL A 94 0.47 4.49 -3.66
CA VAL A 94 -0.03 3.16 -4.04
C VAL A 94 0.23 2.16 -2.93
N TRP A 95 1.42 2.19 -2.33
CA TRP A 95 1.75 1.33 -1.20
C TRP A 95 0.79 1.55 -0.01
N LYS A 96 0.43 2.81 0.27
CA LYS A 96 -0.51 3.15 1.34
C LYS A 96 -1.89 2.55 1.08
N GLN A 97 -2.43 2.74 -0.12
CA GLN A 97 -3.73 2.19 -0.52
C GLN A 97 -3.75 0.65 -0.49
N VAL A 98 -2.70 -0.01 -1.00
CA VAL A 98 -2.60 -1.47 -0.98
C VAL A 98 -2.44 -1.98 0.45
N ASN A 99 -1.64 -1.32 1.30
CA ASN A 99 -1.51 -1.69 2.71
C ASN A 99 -2.84 -1.57 3.45
N GLU A 100 -3.55 -0.44 3.30
CA GLU A 100 -4.88 -0.22 3.88
C GLU A 100 -5.86 -1.35 3.55
N ALA A 101 -5.91 -1.74 2.28
CA ALA A 101 -6.78 -2.83 1.85
C ALA A 101 -6.34 -4.21 2.39
N CYS A 102 -5.04 -4.51 2.38
CA CYS A 102 -4.51 -5.76 2.94
C CYS A 102 -4.80 -5.87 4.44
N VAL A 103 -4.66 -4.77 5.20
CA VAL A 103 -4.99 -4.71 6.63
C VAL A 103 -6.49 -4.88 6.88
N ALA A 104 -7.34 -4.22 6.08
CA ALA A 104 -8.79 -4.36 6.19
C ALA A 104 -9.27 -5.81 5.96
N LYS A 105 -8.57 -6.55 5.10
CA LYS A 105 -8.89 -7.95 4.74
C LYS A 105 -8.13 -8.99 5.56
N LYS A 106 -7.32 -8.57 6.54
CA LYS A 106 -6.52 -9.42 7.44
C LYS A 106 -5.45 -10.26 6.72
N GLU A 107 -5.00 -9.80 5.55
CA GLU A 107 -3.88 -10.39 4.81
C GLU A 107 -2.55 -9.83 5.33
N PHE A 108 -2.18 -10.21 6.55
CA PHE A 108 -1.04 -9.62 7.26
C PHE A 108 0.32 -9.90 6.61
N ARG A 109 0.49 -11.07 5.98
CA ARG A 109 1.74 -11.39 5.25
C ARG A 109 2.00 -10.42 4.10
N LEU A 110 0.97 -10.08 3.33
CA LEU A 110 1.09 -9.13 2.21
C LEU A 110 1.17 -7.69 2.73
N ALA A 111 0.41 -7.38 3.79
CA ALA A 111 0.49 -6.09 4.47
C ALA A 111 1.90 -5.81 5.01
N GLN A 112 2.60 -6.84 5.53
CA GLN A 112 3.97 -6.71 6.02
C GLN A 112 4.94 -6.30 4.90
N ILE A 113 4.85 -6.94 3.73
CA ILE A 113 5.68 -6.58 2.58
C ILE A 113 5.41 -5.13 2.15
N CYS A 114 4.14 -4.72 2.13
CA CYS A 114 3.76 -3.34 1.79
C CYS A 114 4.28 -2.34 2.83
N GLY A 115 4.07 -2.65 4.11
CA GLY A 115 4.42 -1.76 5.20
C GLY A 115 5.94 -1.62 5.38
N LEU A 116 6.74 -2.66 5.10
CA LEU A 116 8.20 -2.56 5.08
C LEU A 116 8.70 -1.52 4.05
N ASN A 117 8.00 -1.36 2.92
CA ASN A 117 8.32 -0.33 1.94
C ASN A 117 7.84 1.06 2.37
N LEU A 118 6.77 1.14 3.18
CA LEU A 118 6.23 2.40 3.70
C LEU A 118 7.04 2.97 4.87
N ILE A 119 7.37 2.15 5.87
CA ILE A 119 8.04 2.62 7.10
C ILE A 119 9.43 3.21 6.87
N VAL A 120 10.04 2.93 5.72
CA VAL A 120 11.31 3.54 5.31
C VAL A 120 11.14 5.05 5.08
N HIS A 121 9.94 5.50 4.73
CA HIS A 121 9.59 6.91 4.58
C HIS A 121 9.12 7.48 5.93
N ALA A 122 9.95 8.35 6.52
CA ALA A 122 9.69 8.92 7.85
C ALA A 122 8.37 9.70 7.96
N GLU A 123 7.94 10.34 6.87
CA GLU A 123 6.70 11.13 6.81
C GLU A 123 5.44 10.26 6.96
N GLU A 124 5.45 9.04 6.42
CA GLU A 124 4.30 8.13 6.43
C GLU A 124 4.26 7.22 7.66
N LEU A 125 5.36 7.13 8.42
CA LEU A 125 5.48 6.23 9.57
C LEU A 125 4.39 6.51 10.63
N GLN A 126 4.15 7.79 10.94
CA GLN A 126 3.16 8.19 11.95
C GLN A 126 1.72 7.84 11.51
N ASP A 127 1.42 8.01 10.23
CA ASP A 127 0.10 7.68 9.68
C ASP A 127 -0.14 6.17 9.70
N LEU A 128 0.87 5.38 9.34
CA LEU A 128 0.80 3.92 9.38
C LEU A 128 0.57 3.40 10.81
N ILE A 129 1.27 3.95 11.80
CA ILE A 129 1.09 3.58 13.21
C ILE A 129 -0.34 3.85 13.67
N LYS A 130 -0.85 5.05 13.40
CA LYS A 130 -2.24 5.41 13.76
C LYS A 130 -3.26 4.49 13.12
N GLN A 131 -3.03 4.10 11.87
CA GLN A 131 -3.92 3.18 11.15
C GLN A 131 -3.92 1.79 11.79
N TYR A 132 -2.76 1.24 12.13
CA TYR A 132 -2.66 -0.07 12.80
C TYR A 132 -3.20 -0.02 14.23
N GLU A 133 -2.93 1.06 14.98
CA GLU A 133 -3.49 1.26 16.33
C GLU A 133 -5.02 1.40 16.30
N HIS A 134 -5.59 2.14 15.34
CA HIS A 134 -7.03 2.29 15.20
C HIS A 134 -7.73 0.95 14.89
N ASN A 135 -7.08 0.10 14.09
CA ASN A 135 -7.60 -1.23 13.75
C ASN A 135 -7.34 -2.27 14.85
N GLY A 136 -6.55 -1.94 15.88
CA GLY A 136 -6.22 -2.81 17.00
C GLY A 136 -5.18 -3.90 16.69
N TYR A 137 -4.42 -3.78 15.60
CA TYR A 137 -3.42 -4.77 15.18
C TYR A 137 -2.03 -4.41 15.70
N PHE A 138 -1.85 -4.45 17.03
CA PHE A 138 -0.62 -4.02 17.69
C PHE A 138 0.55 -4.99 17.46
N ASP A 139 0.31 -6.29 17.55
CA ASP A 139 1.35 -7.31 17.37
C ASP A 139 1.94 -7.29 15.95
N GLU A 140 1.08 -7.08 14.96
CA GLU A 140 1.47 -6.95 13.55
C GLU A 140 2.28 -5.68 13.31
N LEU A 141 1.91 -4.56 13.96
CA LEU A 141 2.68 -3.32 13.90
C LEU A 141 4.08 -3.50 14.50
N ILE A 142 4.17 -4.16 15.66
CA ILE A 142 5.44 -4.45 16.34
C ILE A 142 6.30 -5.35 15.44
N SER A 143 5.74 -6.45 14.92
CA SER A 143 6.46 -7.36 14.03
C SER A 143 6.96 -6.66 12.77
N LEU A 144 6.15 -5.75 12.22
CA LEU A 144 6.52 -4.95 11.04
C LEU A 144 7.66 -3.98 11.33
N LEU A 145 7.62 -3.29 12.48
CA LEU A 145 8.68 -2.38 12.90
C LEU A 145 9.97 -3.13 13.22
N GLU A 146 9.91 -4.29 13.88
CA GLU A 146 11.07 -5.15 14.16
C GLU A 146 11.75 -5.62 12.88
N ALA A 147 10.98 -6.12 11.91
CA ALA A 147 11.50 -6.47 10.59
C ALA A 147 12.10 -5.24 9.88
N GLY A 148 11.49 -4.06 10.09
CA GLY A 148 11.96 -2.79 9.55
C GLY A 148 13.32 -2.34 10.09
N LEU A 149 13.66 -2.66 11.34
CA LEU A 149 14.94 -2.27 11.95
C LEU A 149 16.15 -2.92 11.26
N GLY A 150 15.95 -4.08 10.62
CA GLY A 150 16.99 -4.79 9.86
C GLY A 150 17.28 -4.18 8.49
N LEU A 151 16.50 -3.19 8.03
CA LEU A 151 16.69 -2.56 6.73
C LEU A 151 17.81 -1.50 6.79
N GLU A 152 18.63 -1.42 5.74
CA GLU A 152 19.71 -0.42 5.64
C GLU A 152 19.20 1.03 5.71
N ARG A 153 17.95 1.26 5.28
CA ARG A 153 17.30 2.57 5.28
C ARG A 153 16.56 2.89 6.58
N ALA A 154 16.78 2.14 7.66
CA ALA A 154 16.14 2.37 8.95
C ALA A 154 16.57 3.72 9.56
N HIS A 155 15.61 4.53 9.99
CA HIS A 155 15.83 5.85 10.56
C HIS A 155 15.38 5.93 12.02
N MET A 156 15.80 6.98 12.75
CA MET A 156 15.56 7.17 14.19
C MET A 156 14.08 7.06 14.60
N GLY A 157 13.17 7.50 13.72
CA GLY A 157 11.73 7.40 13.93
C GLY A 157 11.27 5.98 14.20
N MET A 158 11.74 5.00 13.40
CA MET A 158 11.34 3.60 13.54
C MET A 158 11.71 3.02 14.91
N PHE A 159 12.92 3.30 15.41
CA PHE A 159 13.36 2.83 16.73
C PHE A 159 12.56 3.46 17.86
N THR A 160 12.24 4.75 17.73
CA THR A 160 11.50 5.49 18.75
C THR A 160 10.06 5.02 18.81
N GLU A 161 9.40 4.88 17.66
CA GLU A 161 8.02 4.41 17.60
C GLU A 161 7.87 2.95 18.00
N LEU A 162 8.85 2.09 17.66
CA LEU A 162 8.87 0.72 18.18
C LEU A 162 8.99 0.71 19.70
N GLY A 163 9.86 1.54 20.27
CA GLY A 163 9.99 1.66 21.73
C GLY A 163 8.67 2.09 22.39
N ILE A 164 7.96 3.04 21.81
CA ILE A 164 6.65 3.51 22.29
C ILE A 164 5.58 2.40 22.15
N ALA A 165 5.57 1.67 21.04
CA ALA A 165 4.65 0.54 20.86
C ALA A 165 4.93 -0.56 21.88
N LEU A 166 6.21 -0.90 22.11
CA LEU A 166 6.61 -1.86 23.13
C LEU A 166 6.23 -1.39 24.54
N SER A 167 6.41 -0.11 24.88
CA SER A 167 6.05 0.37 26.23
C SER A 167 4.57 0.25 26.54
N LYS A 168 3.70 0.40 25.53
CA LYS A 168 2.25 0.25 25.69
C LYS A 168 1.79 -1.21 25.74
N TYR A 169 2.34 -2.08 24.88
CA TYR A 169 1.78 -3.41 24.64
C TYR A 169 2.64 -4.57 25.16
N HIS A 170 3.97 -4.40 25.23
CA HIS A 170 4.94 -5.44 25.59
C HIS A 170 6.07 -4.87 26.49
N PRO A 171 5.73 -4.43 27.72
CA PRO A 171 6.68 -3.74 28.60
C PRO A 171 7.91 -4.58 28.93
N GLU A 172 7.78 -5.90 28.97
CA GLU A 172 8.87 -6.85 29.28
C GLU A 172 10.04 -6.80 28.28
N ARG A 173 9.78 -6.35 27.05
CA ARG A 173 10.79 -6.27 25.98
C ARG A 173 11.44 -4.90 25.83
N VAL A 174 10.90 -3.87 26.49
CA VAL A 174 11.37 -2.49 26.34
C VAL A 174 12.83 -2.35 26.78
N MET A 175 13.19 -2.95 27.91
CA MET A 175 14.56 -2.88 28.42
C MET A 175 15.59 -3.44 27.43
N GLU A 176 15.27 -4.54 26.75
CA GLU A 176 16.14 -5.13 25.73
C GLU A 176 16.31 -4.20 24.53
N HIS A 177 15.20 -3.63 24.05
CA HIS A 177 15.21 -2.65 22.96
C HIS A 177 16.07 -1.43 23.30
N LEU A 178 15.91 -0.87 24.50
CA LEU A 178 16.67 0.29 24.95
C LEU A 178 18.17 0.00 25.07
N ARG A 179 18.54 -1.15 25.63
CA ARG A 179 19.97 -1.53 25.77
C ARG A 179 20.67 -1.60 24.43
N ILE A 180 19.99 -2.08 23.38
CA ILE A 180 20.57 -2.23 22.05
C ILE A 180 20.54 -0.91 21.27
N PHE A 181 19.45 -0.14 21.36
CA PHE A 181 19.16 0.96 20.43
C PHE A 181 19.13 2.37 21.05
N TRP A 182 19.57 2.56 22.30
CA TRP A 182 19.58 3.87 22.97
C TRP A 182 20.27 4.99 22.15
N GLY A 183 21.29 4.67 21.36
CA GLY A 183 22.00 5.65 20.53
C GLY A 183 21.24 6.08 19.26
N ARG A 184 20.14 5.43 18.90
CA ARG A 184 19.36 5.66 17.67
C ARG A 184 17.90 6.02 17.94
N ILE A 185 17.53 6.35 19.18
CA ILE A 185 16.18 6.76 19.58
C ILE A 185 16.12 8.24 19.96
N ASN A 186 14.92 8.81 19.92
CA ASN A 186 14.66 10.12 20.49
C ASN A 186 14.37 9.99 22.00
N ILE A 187 15.38 10.26 22.82
CA ILE A 187 15.33 10.10 24.29
C ILE A 187 14.18 10.91 24.92
N PRO A 188 13.99 12.22 24.65
CA PRO A 188 12.87 12.98 25.22
C PRO A 188 11.48 12.44 24.89
N LYS A 189 11.31 11.82 23.70
CA LYS A 189 10.03 11.20 23.33
C LYS A 189 9.85 9.85 24.03
N MET A 190 10.92 9.06 24.14
CA MET A 190 10.90 7.77 24.82
C MET A 190 10.65 7.91 26.33
N ILE A 191 11.26 8.88 27.01
CA ILE A 191 11.04 9.13 28.45
C ILE A 191 9.56 9.35 28.73
N ARG A 192 8.88 10.18 27.92
CA ARG A 192 7.43 10.40 28.05
C ARG A 192 6.63 9.10 27.85
N GLY A 193 6.99 8.29 26.85
CA GLY A 193 6.35 6.99 26.61
C GLY A 193 6.56 5.97 27.74
N CYS A 194 7.73 5.99 28.40
CA CYS A 194 8.01 5.16 29.58
C CYS A 194 7.30 5.67 30.84
N GLU A 195 7.20 6.99 31.01
CA GLU A 195 6.52 7.62 32.14
C GLU A 195 5.01 7.32 32.11
N GLU A 196 4.38 7.44 30.93
CA GLU A 196 2.98 7.07 30.70
C GLU A 196 2.72 5.58 30.97
N ALA A 197 3.69 4.71 30.71
CA ALA A 197 3.61 3.27 30.95
C ALA A 197 4.10 2.85 32.35
N HIS A 198 4.52 3.79 33.20
CA HIS A 198 5.09 3.55 34.54
C HIS A 198 6.29 2.57 34.57
N LEU A 199 7.11 2.60 33.53
CA LEU A 199 8.32 1.78 33.37
C LEU A 199 9.53 2.43 34.03
N TRP A 200 9.58 2.38 35.37
CA TRP A 200 10.63 3.04 36.16
C TRP A 200 12.05 2.50 35.92
N PRO A 201 12.29 1.17 35.83
CA PRO A 201 13.63 0.66 35.55
C PRO A 201 14.20 1.15 34.22
N GLU A 202 13.37 1.17 33.18
CA GLU A 202 13.68 1.63 31.84
C GLU A 202 13.87 3.15 31.80
N LEU A 203 13.06 3.90 32.55
CA LEU A 203 13.17 5.36 32.67
C LEU A 203 14.47 5.77 33.36
N VAL A 204 14.91 5.05 34.40
CA VAL A 204 16.19 5.31 35.08
C VAL A 204 17.40 5.00 34.17
N PHE A 205 17.22 4.11 33.20
CA PHE A 205 18.27 3.77 32.24
C PHE A 205 18.43 4.80 31.11
N LEU A 206 17.34 5.46 30.71
CA LEU A 206 17.29 6.49 29.66
C LEU A 206 17.85 7.84 30.12
#